data_AF-A0A1Q9BRK8-F1
#
_entry.id   AF-A0A1Q9BRK8-F1
#
_cell.length_a   1.000
_cell.length_b   1.000
_cell.length_c   1.000
_cell.angle_alpha   90.00
_cell.angle_beta   90.00
_cell.angle_gamma   90.00
#
_symmetry.space_group_name_H-M   'P 1'
#
loop_
_entity.id
_entity.type
_entity.pdbx_description
1 polymer ?
#
loop_
_entity_poly.entity_id
_entity_poly.type
_entity_poly.pdbx_seq_one_letter_code
_entity_poly.pdbx_strand_id
1 'polypeptide(L)'
;MLSRCVRGTEELDVGMIEDLYGGDYNWYQVLAEPEDVGHAGVARKRTYLIGAHSGRTEILHDPFELWHAVSSDLREMVRTRPRDYFVAPRHEVEREAARLAARRGKAYRPRRQDLSYLLTDRELDTMRALSKNYQDCYGRKASEDDDLVAFLGDSYSYTKTWSAVSNKIPTFRTSVRSGIMWSFKHRRFMTSKEKLVCMGWPVVQPVWEGMEVPPIPAQVTHLKQFLCKAEPDQCPATHEVEATVNGSDPDP
;
A
#
# COMPACT_ATOMS: atom_id res chain seq x y z
N MET A 1 -20.54 -18.16 -0.63
CA MET A 1 -20.14 -16.89 0.03
C MET A 1 -18.97 -17.23 0.95
N LEU A 2 -17.82 -16.56 0.81
CA LEU A 2 -16.67 -16.80 1.70
C LEU A 2 -17.06 -16.45 3.14
N SER A 3 -16.95 -17.42 4.05
CA SER A 3 -17.40 -17.22 5.43
C SER A 3 -16.41 -16.40 6.26
N ARG A 4 -15.09 -16.59 6.07
CA ARG A 4 -14.04 -15.84 6.78
C ARG A 4 -12.76 -15.70 5.95
N CYS A 5 -12.10 -14.55 6.06
CA CYS A 5 -10.77 -14.31 5.53
C CYS A 5 -9.91 -13.64 6.61
N VAL A 6 -8.79 -14.25 6.95
CA VAL A 6 -7.80 -13.70 7.89
C VAL A 6 -6.53 -13.35 7.12
N ARG A 7 -5.94 -12.19 7.44
CA ARG A 7 -4.72 -11.72 6.80
C ARG A 7 -3.59 -11.66 7.82
N GLY A 8 -2.44 -12.24 7.50
CA GLY A 8 -1.26 -12.26 8.36
C GLY A 8 0.07 -12.14 7.61
N THR A 9 1.15 -12.37 8.35
CA THR A 9 2.50 -12.62 7.83
C THR A 9 2.71 -14.11 7.59
N GLU A 10 3.82 -14.50 6.98
CA GLU A 10 4.16 -15.92 6.74
C GLU A 10 4.34 -16.71 8.05
N GLU A 11 4.64 -16.01 9.16
CA GLU A 11 4.83 -16.56 10.50
C GLU A 11 3.50 -16.81 11.26
N LEU A 12 2.35 -16.61 10.62
CA LEU A 12 1.07 -16.87 11.26
C LEU A 12 0.92 -18.38 11.55
N ASP A 13 0.77 -18.73 12.82
CA ASP A 13 0.54 -20.11 13.25
C ASP A 13 -0.87 -20.56 12.86
N VAL A 14 -0.95 -21.35 11.78
CA VAL A 14 -2.21 -21.90 11.27
C VAL A 14 -2.76 -22.99 12.19
N GLY A 15 -1.88 -23.72 12.90
CA GLY A 15 -2.27 -24.79 13.81
C GLY A 15 -3.17 -24.27 14.94
N MET A 16 -2.86 -23.10 15.50
CA MET A 16 -3.73 -22.46 16.50
C MET A 16 -5.14 -22.14 15.97
N ILE A 17 -5.26 -21.80 14.69
CA ILE A 17 -6.54 -21.48 14.07
C ILE A 17 -7.32 -22.76 13.78
N GLU A 18 -6.64 -23.82 13.37
CA GLU A 18 -7.21 -25.16 13.19
C GLU A 18 -7.65 -25.76 14.53
N ASP A 19 -6.89 -25.59 15.60
CA ASP A 19 -7.28 -26.06 16.94
C ASP A 19 -8.55 -25.36 17.45
N LEU A 20 -8.68 -24.06 17.18
CA LEU A 20 -9.84 -23.26 17.62
C LEU A 20 -11.08 -23.45 16.76
N TYR A 21 -10.91 -23.67 15.45
CA TYR A 21 -12.00 -23.59 14.46
C TYR A 21 -12.05 -24.75 13.46
N GLY A 22 -11.15 -25.72 13.53
CA GLY A 22 -11.03 -26.81 12.56
C GLY A 22 -12.22 -27.77 12.52
N GLY A 23 -13.03 -27.81 13.58
CA GLY A 23 -14.30 -28.54 13.58
C GLY A 23 -15.37 -27.89 12.67
N ASP A 24 -15.32 -26.56 12.52
CA ASP A 24 -16.35 -25.79 11.81
C ASP A 24 -15.90 -25.35 10.41
N TYR A 25 -14.59 -25.26 10.17
CA TYR A 25 -14.02 -24.71 8.94
C TYR A 25 -12.91 -25.58 8.36
N ASN A 26 -12.92 -25.70 7.04
CA ASN A 26 -11.76 -26.10 6.25
C ASN A 26 -10.93 -24.83 5.96
N TRP A 27 -9.68 -24.81 6.39
CA TRP A 27 -8.78 -23.66 6.24
C TRP A 27 -7.80 -23.87 5.09
N TYR A 28 -7.60 -22.81 4.29
CA TYR A 28 -6.68 -22.79 3.15
C TYR A 28 -5.71 -21.62 3.30
N GLN A 29 -4.40 -21.90 3.33
CA GLN A 29 -3.36 -20.88 3.46
C GLN A 29 -2.78 -20.48 2.10
N VAL A 30 -3.14 -19.32 1.60
CA VAL A 30 -2.57 -18.76 0.37
C VAL A 30 -1.44 -17.78 0.72
N LEU A 31 -0.23 -18.10 0.26
CA LEU A 31 0.90 -17.17 0.28
C LEU A 31 0.84 -16.30 -0.97
N ALA A 32 0.82 -14.99 -0.77
CA ALA A 32 0.67 -14.01 -1.82
C ALA A 32 1.77 -12.95 -1.74
N GLU A 33 2.42 -12.71 -2.87
CA GLU A 33 3.33 -11.61 -3.09
C GLU A 33 2.70 -10.52 -3.98
N PRO A 34 3.10 -9.25 -3.87
CA PRO A 34 2.62 -8.21 -4.77
C PRO A 34 2.91 -8.50 -6.25
N GLU A 35 3.99 -9.24 -6.53
CA GLU A 35 4.32 -9.63 -7.91
C GLU A 35 3.24 -10.50 -8.55
N ASP A 36 2.49 -11.26 -7.75
CA ASP A 36 1.38 -12.14 -8.16
C ASP A 36 0.23 -11.37 -8.81
N VAL A 37 0.15 -10.07 -8.53
CA VAL A 37 -0.88 -9.17 -9.05
C VAL A 37 -0.25 -8.01 -9.83
N GLY A 38 0.95 -8.23 -10.38
CA GLY A 38 1.66 -7.28 -11.24
C GLY A 38 2.41 -6.15 -10.53
N HIS A 39 2.42 -6.13 -9.20
CA HIS A 39 3.15 -5.16 -8.38
C HIS A 39 4.58 -5.64 -8.04
N ALA A 40 5.32 -6.11 -9.03
CA ALA A 40 6.63 -6.73 -8.86
C ALA A 40 7.69 -5.81 -8.23
N GLY A 41 7.53 -4.48 -8.32
CA GLY A 41 8.49 -3.51 -7.78
C GLY A 41 8.41 -3.28 -6.26
N VAL A 42 7.57 -4.00 -5.51
CA VAL A 42 7.42 -3.85 -4.05
C VAL A 42 7.53 -5.20 -3.35
N ALA A 43 8.25 -5.25 -2.23
CA ALA A 43 8.32 -6.42 -1.37
C ALA A 43 7.24 -6.32 -0.28
N ARG A 44 6.26 -7.23 -0.29
CA ARG A 44 5.21 -7.30 0.75
C ARG A 44 4.52 -8.66 0.76
N LYS A 45 5.26 -9.71 1.11
CA LYS A 45 4.70 -11.05 1.28
C LYS A 45 3.58 -11.05 2.33
N ARG A 46 2.48 -11.73 2.06
CA ARG A 46 1.35 -11.88 2.99
C ARG A 46 0.82 -13.30 2.92
N THR A 47 0.32 -13.76 4.05
CA THR A 47 -0.49 -14.97 4.09
C THR A 47 -1.95 -14.57 4.21
N TYR A 48 -2.81 -15.22 3.42
CA TYR A 48 -4.26 -15.16 3.54
C TYR A 48 -4.74 -16.54 3.98
N LEU A 49 -5.52 -16.59 5.05
CA LEU A 49 -6.23 -17.80 5.46
C LEU A 49 -7.69 -17.67 5.05
N ILE A 50 -8.12 -18.58 4.21
CA ILE A 50 -9.48 -18.65 3.68
C ILE A 50 -10.19 -19.77 4.45
N GLY A 51 -11.25 -19.42 5.18
CA GLY A 51 -12.05 -20.38 5.94
C GLY A 51 -13.36 -20.67 5.23
N ALA A 52 -13.53 -21.90 4.78
CA ALA A 52 -14.77 -22.44 4.21
C ALA A 52 -15.51 -23.26 5.27
N HIS A 53 -16.72 -22.84 5.66
CA HIS A 53 -17.50 -23.50 6.69
C HIS A 53 -17.96 -24.90 6.24
N SER A 54 -17.58 -25.95 6.97
CA SER A 54 -17.72 -27.36 6.56
C SER A 54 -19.16 -27.79 6.25
N GLY A 55 -20.15 -27.29 7.01
CA GLY A 55 -21.57 -27.60 6.79
C GLY A 55 -22.40 -26.55 6.02
N ARG A 56 -21.82 -25.42 5.60
CA ARG A 56 -22.57 -24.29 4.99
C ARG A 56 -22.04 -23.82 3.65
N THR A 57 -20.83 -24.22 3.29
CA THR A 57 -20.19 -23.83 2.04
C THR A 57 -19.74 -25.07 1.28
N GLU A 58 -19.95 -25.07 -0.03
CA GLU A 58 -19.37 -26.03 -0.95
C GLU A 58 -18.21 -25.36 -1.70
N ILE A 59 -17.12 -26.10 -1.88
CA ILE A 59 -15.92 -25.62 -2.56
C ILE A 59 -16.03 -26.01 -4.02
N LEU A 60 -16.24 -25.00 -4.87
CA LEU A 60 -16.40 -25.21 -6.31
C LEU A 60 -15.06 -25.38 -7.04
N HIS A 61 -14.00 -24.77 -6.52
CA HIS A 61 -12.65 -24.80 -7.07
C HIS A 61 -11.64 -24.87 -5.94
N ASP A 62 -10.53 -25.57 -6.17
CA ASP A 62 -9.41 -25.57 -5.24
C ASP A 62 -8.83 -24.14 -5.12
N PRO A 63 -8.74 -23.57 -3.90
CA PRO A 63 -8.26 -22.21 -3.73
C PRO A 63 -6.81 -21.98 -4.20
N PHE A 64 -5.96 -23.00 -4.15
CA PHE A 64 -4.56 -22.89 -4.58
C PHE A 64 -4.46 -22.87 -6.11
N GLU A 65 -5.17 -23.79 -6.79
CA GLU A 65 -5.24 -23.82 -8.25
C GLU A 65 -5.84 -22.52 -8.79
N LEU A 66 -6.94 -22.04 -8.17
CA LEU A 66 -7.58 -20.79 -8.56
C LEU A 66 -6.64 -19.59 -8.38
N TRP A 67 -5.97 -19.48 -7.22
CA TRP A 67 -4.99 -18.42 -6.99
C TRP A 67 -3.84 -18.48 -8.00
N HIS A 68 -3.32 -19.68 -8.28
CA HIS A 68 -2.24 -19.87 -9.22
C HIS A 68 -2.65 -19.47 -10.65
N ALA A 69 -3.82 -19.88 -11.11
CA ALA A 69 -4.35 -19.51 -12.41
C ALA A 69 -4.49 -18.00 -12.55
N VAL A 70 -5.20 -17.35 -11.60
CA VAL A 70 -5.42 -15.89 -11.64
C VAL A 70 -4.10 -15.11 -11.53
N SER A 71 -3.21 -15.51 -10.62
CA SER A 71 -1.93 -14.79 -10.45
C SER A 71 -0.98 -14.98 -11.64
N SER A 72 -1.00 -16.15 -12.29
CA SER A 72 -0.23 -16.37 -13.52
C SER A 72 -0.65 -15.38 -14.61
N ASP A 73 -1.95 -15.27 -14.87
CA ASP A 73 -2.49 -14.35 -15.88
C ASP A 73 -2.15 -12.88 -15.55
N LEU A 74 -2.31 -12.47 -14.28
CA LEU A 74 -2.00 -11.11 -13.83
C LEU A 74 -0.51 -10.77 -13.95
N ARG A 75 0.38 -11.71 -13.60
CA ARG A 75 1.85 -11.55 -13.68
C ARG A 75 2.35 -11.35 -15.12
N GLU A 76 1.63 -11.86 -16.11
CA GLU A 76 1.97 -11.70 -17.52
C GLU A 76 1.57 -10.33 -18.07
N MET A 77 0.46 -9.75 -17.57
CA MET A 77 -0.05 -8.49 -18.08
C MET A 77 0.76 -7.26 -17.63
N VAL A 78 1.18 -7.19 -16.36
CA VAL A 78 1.82 -6.00 -15.80
C VAL A 78 2.96 -6.40 -14.88
N ARG A 79 4.09 -5.69 -14.97
CA ARG A 79 5.21 -5.83 -14.02
C ARG A 79 5.79 -4.47 -13.68
N THR A 80 5.38 -3.93 -12.54
CA THR A 80 5.96 -2.69 -12.02
C THR A 80 7.40 -2.88 -11.55
N ARG A 81 8.13 -1.77 -11.51
CA ARG A 81 9.46 -1.62 -10.92
C ARG A 81 9.45 -0.53 -9.86
N PRO A 82 10.46 -0.44 -8.97
CA PRO A 82 10.52 0.59 -7.95
C PRO A 82 10.30 2.01 -8.47
N ARG A 83 10.85 2.38 -9.64
CA ARG A 83 10.66 3.72 -10.22
C ARG A 83 9.21 4.06 -10.57
N ASP A 84 8.40 3.06 -10.91
CA ASP A 84 7.01 3.27 -11.34
C ASP A 84 6.12 3.78 -10.21
N TYR A 85 6.58 3.66 -8.96
CA TYR A 85 5.86 4.15 -7.78
C TYR A 85 6.14 5.63 -7.47
N PHE A 86 7.10 6.28 -8.15
CA PHE A 86 7.46 7.68 -7.92
C PHE A 86 6.61 8.66 -8.74
N VAL A 87 5.29 8.56 -8.54
CA VAL A 87 4.25 9.24 -9.33
C VAL A 87 3.80 10.59 -8.78
N ALA A 88 4.32 11.04 -7.64
CA ALA A 88 3.83 12.27 -7.01
C ALA A 88 4.19 13.50 -7.87
N PRO A 89 3.23 14.38 -8.18
CA PRO A 89 3.53 15.63 -8.88
C PRO A 89 4.35 16.56 -7.98
N ARG A 90 5.06 17.50 -8.61
CA ARG A 90 5.99 18.41 -7.92
C ARG A 90 5.39 19.10 -6.69
N HIS A 91 4.16 19.61 -6.78
CA HIS A 91 3.52 20.33 -5.68
C HIS A 91 3.25 19.43 -4.47
N GLU A 92 2.97 18.15 -4.67
CA GLU A 92 2.81 17.18 -3.58
C GLU A 92 4.15 16.88 -2.90
N VAL A 93 5.22 16.72 -3.69
CA VAL A 93 6.59 16.56 -3.17
C VAL A 93 6.99 17.77 -2.35
N GLU A 94 6.74 18.98 -2.85
CA GLU A 94 7.02 20.25 -2.16
C GLU A 94 6.24 20.38 -0.84
N ARG A 95 4.96 19.97 -0.83
CA ARG A 95 4.13 19.96 0.39
C ARG A 95 4.65 19.00 1.45
N GLU A 96 5.05 17.78 1.06
CA GLU A 96 5.63 16.81 2.00
C GLU A 96 7.02 17.25 2.49
N ALA A 97 7.83 17.84 1.62
CA ALA A 97 9.12 18.45 1.98
C ALA A 97 8.96 19.57 3.02
N ALA A 98 7.97 20.47 2.83
CA ALA A 98 7.66 21.52 3.79
C ALA A 98 7.23 20.95 5.15
N ARG A 99 6.37 19.92 5.16
CA ARG A 99 5.95 19.23 6.40
C ARG A 99 7.12 18.59 7.14
N LEU A 100 8.01 17.92 6.42
CA LEU A 100 9.20 17.31 7.00
C LEU A 100 10.16 18.36 7.56
N ALA A 101 10.37 19.46 6.81
CA ALA A 101 11.18 20.58 7.24
C ALA A 101 10.67 21.19 8.55
N ALA A 102 9.37 21.47 8.64
CA ALA A 102 8.72 21.97 9.85
C ALA A 102 8.90 21.00 11.03
N ARG A 103 8.65 19.70 10.83
CA ARG A 103 8.85 18.67 11.87
C ARG A 103 10.29 18.60 12.40
N ARG A 104 11.27 18.91 11.55
CA ARG A 104 12.70 18.85 11.87
C ARG A 104 13.30 20.20 12.28
N GLY A 105 12.49 21.26 12.33
CA GLY A 105 13.00 22.61 12.59
C GLY A 105 14.01 23.11 11.53
N LYS A 106 13.89 22.65 10.28
CA LYS A 106 14.78 23.05 9.18
C LYS A 106 14.10 24.07 8.27
N ALA A 107 14.87 25.02 7.73
CA ALA A 107 14.38 25.96 6.73
C ALA A 107 14.03 25.24 5.42
N TYR A 108 12.77 25.28 5.02
CA TYR A 108 12.31 24.72 3.74
C TYR A 108 12.79 25.58 2.57
N ARG A 109 13.34 24.96 1.53
CA ARG A 109 13.81 25.62 0.30
C ARG A 109 12.93 25.18 -0.88
N PRO A 110 11.94 25.99 -1.29
CA PRO A 110 11.06 25.66 -2.41
C PRO A 110 11.85 25.41 -3.69
N ARG A 111 11.30 24.61 -4.60
CA ARG A 111 11.85 24.33 -5.94
C ARG A 111 13.19 23.61 -6.00
N ARG A 112 13.86 23.37 -4.86
CA ARG A 112 15.09 22.58 -4.82
C ARG A 112 14.76 21.10 -5.04
N GLN A 113 15.34 20.51 -6.08
CA GLN A 113 15.11 19.10 -6.42
C GLN A 113 15.75 18.15 -5.40
N ASP A 114 16.99 18.44 -5.00
CA ASP A 114 17.70 17.65 -4.00
C ASP A 114 17.23 17.99 -2.59
N LEU A 115 16.50 17.05 -1.97
CA LEU A 115 15.95 17.18 -0.63
C LEU A 115 16.90 16.64 0.45
N SER A 116 18.15 16.30 0.13
CA SER A 116 19.11 15.76 1.11
C SER A 116 19.38 16.73 2.27
N TYR A 117 19.22 18.04 2.07
CA TYR A 117 19.36 19.04 3.13
C TYR A 117 18.33 18.88 4.27
N LEU A 118 17.21 18.19 4.01
CA LEU A 118 16.19 17.88 5.01
C LEU A 118 16.54 16.63 5.84
N LEU A 119 17.48 15.79 5.38
CA LEU A 119 17.93 14.59 6.09
C LEU A 119 18.67 14.96 7.38
N THR A 120 18.51 14.15 8.42
CA THR A 120 19.34 14.23 9.64
C THR A 120 20.76 13.78 9.34
N ASP A 121 21.74 14.13 10.18
CA ASP A 121 23.14 13.75 9.96
C ASP A 121 23.30 12.21 9.88
N ARG A 122 22.61 11.49 10.77
CA ARG A 122 22.55 10.02 10.74
C ARG A 122 22.05 9.47 9.41
N GLU A 123 20.96 10.04 8.87
CA GLU A 123 20.40 9.61 7.59
C GLU A 123 21.32 9.96 6.41
N LEU A 124 22.00 11.11 6.47
CA LEU A 124 22.99 11.52 5.47
C LEU A 124 24.17 10.55 5.44
N ASP A 125 24.66 10.13 6.60
CA ASP A 125 25.77 9.20 6.70
C ASP A 125 25.36 7.80 6.21
N THR A 126 24.18 7.31 6.59
CA THR A 126 23.61 6.07 6.03
C THR A 126 23.47 6.16 4.51
N MET A 127 22.93 7.26 3.98
CA MET A 127 22.76 7.48 2.53
C MET A 127 24.12 7.45 1.81
N ARG A 128 25.15 8.11 2.35
CA ARG A 128 26.51 8.11 1.78
C ARG A 128 27.14 6.73 1.80
N ALA A 129 27.03 6.01 2.92
CA ALA A 129 27.55 4.66 3.08
C ALA A 129 26.90 3.69 2.09
N LEU A 130 25.57 3.74 1.94
CA LEU A 130 24.83 2.97 0.95
C LEU A 130 25.23 3.34 -0.49
N SER A 131 25.36 4.64 -0.80
CA SER A 131 25.78 5.09 -2.13
C SER A 131 27.18 4.58 -2.49
N LYS A 132 28.13 4.63 -1.55
CA LYS A 132 29.48 4.11 -1.73
C LYS A 132 29.44 2.60 -1.93
N ASN A 133 28.76 1.87 -1.04
CA ASN A 133 28.65 0.41 -1.14
C ASN A 133 28.03 -0.05 -2.45
N TYR A 134 27.02 0.68 -2.92
CA TYR A 134 26.41 0.41 -4.22
C TYR A 134 27.40 0.57 -5.37
N GLN A 135 28.18 1.66 -5.37
CA GLN A 135 29.23 1.86 -6.36
C GLN A 135 30.31 0.78 -6.30
N ASP A 136 30.73 0.39 -5.10
CA ASP A 136 31.73 -0.66 -4.89
C ASP A 136 31.23 -2.04 -5.38
N CYS A 137 29.95 -2.36 -5.19
CA CYS A 137 29.37 -3.65 -5.59
C CYS A 137 28.98 -3.73 -7.07
N TYR A 138 28.48 -2.63 -7.64
CA TYR A 138 27.85 -2.63 -8.99
C TYR A 138 28.61 -1.78 -10.02
N GLY A 139 29.69 -1.11 -9.65
CA GLY A 139 30.53 -0.31 -10.55
C GLY A 139 29.88 0.95 -11.13
N ARG A 140 28.67 1.32 -10.67
CA ARG A 140 27.90 2.47 -11.16
C ARG A 140 27.41 3.36 -10.02
N LYS A 141 27.13 4.64 -10.27
CA LYS A 141 26.70 5.54 -9.19
C LYS A 141 25.26 5.23 -8.78
N ALA A 142 24.98 5.29 -7.48
CA ALA A 142 23.62 5.10 -6.96
C ALA A 142 22.60 6.07 -7.57
N SER A 143 23.02 7.29 -7.92
CA SER A 143 22.16 8.30 -8.57
C SER A 143 21.81 7.98 -10.02
N GLU A 144 22.47 7.01 -10.65
CA GLU A 144 22.22 6.58 -12.03
C GLU A 144 21.19 5.45 -12.11
N ASP A 145 20.91 4.78 -10.99
CA ASP A 145 19.91 3.70 -10.92
C ASP A 145 18.55 4.26 -10.50
N ASP A 146 17.59 4.23 -11.43
CA ASP A 146 16.21 4.68 -11.22
C ASP A 146 15.47 3.80 -10.20
N ASP A 147 15.82 2.51 -10.13
CA ASP A 147 15.13 1.51 -9.32
C ASP A 147 15.74 1.38 -7.91
N LEU A 148 16.80 2.16 -7.61
CA LEU A 148 17.46 2.14 -6.32
C LEU A 148 16.75 3.01 -5.27
N VAL A 149 16.16 2.32 -4.29
CA VAL A 149 15.44 2.86 -3.15
C VAL A 149 15.97 2.24 -1.88
N ALA A 150 16.23 3.04 -0.85
CA ALA A 150 16.68 2.54 0.44
C ALA A 150 15.89 3.14 1.60
N PHE A 151 15.76 2.36 2.67
CA PHE A 151 15.22 2.82 3.93
C PHE A 151 16.34 3.38 4.82
N LEU A 152 16.35 4.70 5.03
CA LEU A 152 17.37 5.41 5.81
C LEU A 152 17.14 5.32 7.34
N GLY A 153 16.10 4.62 7.78
CA GLY A 153 15.85 4.40 9.20
C GLY A 153 16.81 3.38 9.84
N ASP A 154 17.44 2.53 9.02
CA ASP A 154 18.39 1.50 9.49
C ASP A 154 19.79 2.07 9.73
N SER A 155 20.56 1.35 10.55
CA SER A 155 22.00 1.54 10.65
C SER A 155 22.70 0.72 9.58
N TYR A 156 23.49 1.38 8.72
CA TYR A 156 24.25 0.72 7.66
C TYR A 156 25.15 -0.42 8.17
N SER A 157 25.66 -0.30 9.40
CA SER A 157 26.52 -1.32 10.04
C SER A 157 25.79 -2.60 10.43
N TYR A 158 24.47 -2.56 10.61
CA TYR A 158 23.69 -3.68 11.15
C TYR A 158 22.72 -4.27 10.12
N THR A 159 22.00 -3.42 9.37
CA THR A 159 21.00 -3.90 8.41
C THR A 159 20.92 -2.98 7.21
N LYS A 160 20.81 -3.57 6.02
CA LYS A 160 20.64 -2.85 4.74
C LYS A 160 19.29 -3.17 4.14
N THR A 161 18.32 -2.29 4.33
CA THR A 161 16.98 -2.44 3.76
C THR A 161 16.86 -1.56 2.51
N TRP A 162 17.11 -2.15 1.35
CA TRP A 162 17.17 -1.43 0.07
C TRP A 162 16.85 -2.35 -1.11
N SER A 163 16.52 -1.76 -2.25
CA SER A 163 16.17 -2.48 -3.48
C SER A 163 17.38 -2.97 -4.29
N ALA A 164 18.61 -2.65 -3.89
CA ALA A 164 19.81 -3.01 -4.68
C ALA A 164 19.93 -4.52 -4.94
N VAL A 165 19.48 -5.36 -3.99
CA VAL A 165 19.56 -6.82 -4.09
C VAL A 165 18.30 -7.42 -4.70
N SER A 166 17.13 -6.99 -4.22
CA SER A 166 15.84 -7.59 -4.62
C SER A 166 15.21 -6.96 -5.84
N ASN A 167 15.66 -5.78 -6.26
CA ASN A 167 14.98 -4.88 -7.18
C ASN A 167 13.52 -4.55 -6.76
N LYS A 168 13.22 -4.64 -5.45
CA LYS A 168 11.91 -4.38 -4.86
C LYS A 168 12.02 -3.28 -3.80
N ILE A 169 11.07 -2.36 -3.76
CA ILE A 169 10.91 -1.41 -2.66
C ILE A 169 10.66 -2.20 -1.37
N PRO A 170 11.49 -2.02 -0.32
CA PRO A 170 11.29 -2.75 0.93
C PRO A 170 9.94 -2.49 1.60
N THR A 171 9.44 -3.47 2.35
CA THR A 171 8.17 -3.34 3.10
C THR A 171 8.21 -2.17 4.09
N PHE A 172 7.17 -1.34 4.09
CA PHE A 172 7.04 -0.26 5.07
C PHE A 172 6.85 -0.82 6.49
N ARG A 173 7.60 -0.27 7.44
CA ARG A 173 7.54 -0.64 8.86
C ARG A 173 6.66 0.34 9.63
N THR A 174 5.88 -0.16 10.58
CA THR A 174 4.95 0.63 11.41
C THR A 174 5.65 1.46 12.48
N SER A 175 6.81 1.00 12.98
CA SER A 175 7.53 1.59 14.10
C SER A 175 8.32 2.87 13.76
N VAL A 176 8.30 3.32 12.50
CA VAL A 176 9.22 4.36 12.04
C VAL A 176 8.52 5.69 11.86
N ARG A 177 8.22 6.35 12.98
CA ARG A 177 7.84 7.78 12.99
C ARG A 177 8.86 8.67 12.23
N SER A 178 10.09 8.20 12.03
CA SER A 178 11.21 8.91 11.39
C SER A 178 11.73 8.28 10.09
N GLY A 179 11.24 7.12 9.68
CA GLY A 179 11.85 6.33 8.61
C GLY A 179 11.63 6.92 7.23
N ILE A 180 12.72 7.27 6.55
CA ILE A 180 12.69 7.80 5.18
C ILE A 180 12.96 6.68 4.18
N MET A 181 12.04 6.47 3.24
CA MET A 181 12.28 5.70 2.01
C MET A 181 12.86 6.66 0.97
N TRP A 182 14.13 6.51 0.63
CA TRP A 182 14.90 7.43 -0.19
C TRP A 182 15.16 6.88 -1.59
N SER A 183 14.86 7.65 -2.63
CA SER A 183 15.33 7.37 -3.99
C SER A 183 16.61 8.15 -4.26
N PHE A 184 17.64 7.42 -4.71
CA PHE A 184 18.93 8.03 -5.06
C PHE A 184 18.85 8.82 -6.36
N LYS A 185 18.12 8.30 -7.37
CA LYS A 185 17.88 9.00 -8.63
C LYS A 185 17.14 10.32 -8.43
N HIS A 186 16.01 10.28 -7.72
CA HIS A 186 15.18 11.46 -7.52
C HIS A 186 15.70 12.41 -6.43
N ARG A 187 16.70 11.97 -5.64
CA ARG A 187 17.28 12.70 -4.50
C ARG A 187 16.22 13.25 -3.54
N ARG A 188 15.21 12.42 -3.29
CA ARG A 188 14.10 12.74 -2.39
C ARG A 188 13.56 11.47 -1.74
N PHE A 189 12.75 11.68 -0.71
CA PHE A 189 11.98 10.63 -0.09
C PHE A 189 10.65 10.38 -0.80
N MET A 190 10.11 9.17 -0.62
CA MET A 190 8.76 8.81 -1.07
C MET A 190 7.71 9.59 -0.28
N THR A 191 6.76 10.19 -1.00
CA THR A 191 5.60 10.88 -0.43
C THR A 191 4.58 9.89 0.15
N SER A 192 3.61 10.38 0.93
CA SER A 192 2.53 9.54 1.46
C SER A 192 1.69 8.90 0.34
N LYS A 193 1.43 9.63 -0.75
CA LYS A 193 0.72 9.12 -1.93
C LYS A 193 1.44 7.95 -2.58
N GLU A 194 2.75 8.09 -2.83
CA GLU A 194 3.56 7.02 -3.46
C GLU A 194 3.63 5.77 -2.57
N LYS A 195 3.66 5.94 -1.24
CA LYS A 195 3.53 4.82 -0.30
C LYS A 195 2.16 4.13 -0.38
N LEU A 196 1.08 4.89 -0.56
CA LEU A 196 -0.26 4.33 -0.80
C LEU A 196 -0.30 3.54 -2.11
N VAL A 197 0.29 4.05 -3.20
CA VAL A 197 0.41 3.30 -4.47
C VAL A 197 1.19 2.00 -4.28
N CYS A 198 2.31 2.02 -3.56
CA CYS A 198 3.06 0.79 -3.22
C CYS A 198 2.24 -0.22 -2.43
N MET A 199 1.21 0.23 -1.72
CA MET A 199 0.30 -0.63 -0.97
C MET A 199 -0.91 -1.11 -1.79
N GLY A 200 -0.96 -0.80 -3.09
CA GLY A 200 -2.04 -1.17 -4.01
C GLY A 200 -3.24 -0.22 -3.96
N TRP A 201 -3.10 0.97 -3.37
CA TRP A 201 -4.22 1.90 -3.29
C TRP A 201 -4.40 2.69 -4.59
N PRO A 202 -5.65 2.85 -5.06
CA PRO A 202 -5.99 3.55 -6.30
C PRO A 202 -5.97 5.08 -6.11
N VAL A 203 -4.79 5.64 -5.80
CA VAL A 203 -4.60 7.09 -5.53
C VAL A 203 -4.09 7.87 -6.75
N VAL A 204 -3.94 7.20 -7.89
CA VAL A 204 -3.45 7.76 -9.16
C VAL A 204 -4.52 7.53 -10.22
N GLN A 205 -4.75 8.53 -11.06
CA GLN A 205 -5.85 8.53 -12.04
C GLN A 205 -5.94 7.29 -12.92
N PRO A 206 -4.90 6.96 -13.70
CA PRO A 206 -4.88 5.72 -14.47
C PRO A 206 -5.23 4.45 -13.68
N VAL A 207 -4.85 4.39 -12.39
CA VAL A 207 -5.07 3.20 -11.54
C VAL A 207 -6.53 3.12 -11.10
N TRP A 208 -7.12 4.20 -10.59
CA TRP A 208 -8.50 4.14 -10.13
C TRP A 208 -9.50 4.07 -11.29
N GLU A 209 -9.20 4.69 -12.44
CA GLU A 209 -9.98 4.52 -13.66
C GLU A 209 -9.95 3.07 -14.15
N GLY A 210 -8.76 2.47 -14.25
CA GLY A 210 -8.62 1.08 -14.69
C GLY A 210 -9.19 0.05 -13.71
N MET A 211 -9.27 0.39 -12.42
CA MET A 211 -9.93 -0.44 -11.41
C MET A 211 -11.44 -0.19 -11.30
N GLU A 212 -11.97 0.80 -12.03
CA GLU A 212 -13.36 1.24 -11.94
C GLU A 212 -13.79 1.57 -10.50
N VAL A 213 -12.89 2.14 -9.71
CA VAL A 213 -13.13 2.55 -8.31
C VAL A 213 -13.02 4.06 -8.14
N PRO A 214 -13.71 4.66 -7.16
CA PRO A 214 -13.56 6.09 -6.91
C PRO A 214 -12.12 6.42 -6.47
N PRO A 215 -11.60 7.63 -6.80
CA PRO A 215 -10.30 8.09 -6.33
C PRO A 215 -10.25 8.15 -4.80
N ILE A 216 -9.07 7.95 -4.21
CA ILE A 216 -8.88 8.06 -2.75
C ILE A 216 -8.00 9.29 -2.41
N PRO A 217 -8.42 10.15 -1.47
CA PRO A 217 -9.68 10.12 -0.73
C PRO A 217 -10.87 10.44 -1.63
N ALA A 218 -11.94 9.65 -1.51
CA ALA A 218 -13.16 9.89 -2.27
C ALA A 218 -13.82 11.16 -1.73
N GLN A 219 -14.04 12.15 -2.58
CA GLN A 219 -14.92 13.26 -2.23
C GLN A 219 -16.35 12.71 -2.13
N VAL A 220 -17.15 13.21 -1.18
CA VAL A 220 -18.53 12.74 -0.91
C VAL A 220 -19.39 12.72 -2.18
N THR A 221 -19.14 13.63 -3.12
CA THR A 221 -19.79 13.71 -4.43
C THR A 221 -19.54 12.48 -5.32
N HIS A 222 -18.32 11.90 -5.28
CA HIS A 222 -17.98 10.70 -6.05
C HIS A 222 -18.61 9.45 -5.45
N LEU A 223 -18.74 9.37 -4.13
CA LEU A 223 -19.42 8.27 -3.45
C LEU A 223 -20.90 8.21 -3.81
N LYS A 224 -21.59 9.36 -3.92
CA LYS A 224 -23.00 9.41 -4.32
C LYS A 224 -23.21 8.85 -5.73
N GLN A 225 -22.36 9.23 -6.69
CA GLN A 225 -22.46 8.70 -8.05
C GLN A 225 -22.19 7.20 -8.14
N PHE A 226 -21.31 6.67 -7.29
CA PHE A 226 -21.01 5.25 -7.25
C PHE A 226 -22.14 4.43 -6.61
N LEU A 227 -22.72 4.94 -5.51
CA LEU A 227 -23.85 4.29 -4.83
C LEU A 227 -25.15 4.38 -5.64
N CYS A 228 -25.36 5.46 -6.40
CA CYS A 228 -26.58 5.63 -7.22
C CYS A 228 -26.54 4.91 -8.58
N LYS A 229 -25.41 4.31 -8.97
CA LYS A 229 -25.33 3.41 -10.13
C LYS A 229 -25.77 1.98 -9.83
N ALA A 230 -25.98 1.63 -8.55
CA ALA A 230 -26.76 0.46 -8.20
C ALA A 230 -28.21 0.71 -8.64
N GLU A 231 -28.75 -0.18 -9.47
CA GLU A 231 -30.01 -0.02 -10.18
C GLU A 231 -31.13 0.56 -9.28
N PRO A 232 -31.80 1.65 -9.69
CA PRO A 232 -32.91 2.22 -8.93
C PRO A 232 -34.10 1.26 -8.76
N ASP A 233 -34.16 0.18 -9.54
CA ASP A 233 -35.26 -0.80 -9.52
C ASP A 233 -35.15 -1.87 -8.42
N GLN A 234 -34.09 -1.90 -7.61
CA GLN A 234 -33.91 -2.91 -6.55
C GLN A 234 -33.84 -2.37 -5.12
N CYS A 235 -33.97 -1.05 -4.91
CA CYS A 235 -34.15 -0.52 -3.57
C CYS A 235 -35.63 -0.60 -3.19
N PRO A 236 -36.07 -1.49 -2.26
CA PRO A 236 -37.42 -1.40 -1.72
C PRO A 236 -37.57 -0.01 -1.13
N ALA A 237 -38.61 0.71 -1.57
CA ALA A 237 -38.92 2.06 -1.14
C ALA A 237 -38.71 2.15 0.38
N THR A 238 -37.67 2.89 0.79
CA THR A 238 -37.52 3.26 2.19
C THR A 238 -38.77 4.07 2.50
N HIS A 239 -39.68 3.48 3.29
CA HIS A 239 -40.78 4.21 3.89
C HIS A 239 -40.18 5.42 4.60
N GLU A 240 -40.37 6.59 4.00
CA GLU A 240 -40.19 7.85 4.70
C GLU A 240 -41.19 7.81 5.86
N VAL A 241 -40.67 7.54 7.05
CA VAL A 241 -41.42 7.74 8.29
C VAL A 241 -41.53 9.25 8.43
N GLU A 242 -42.61 9.83 7.89
CA GLU A 242 -43.04 11.18 8.21
C GLU A 242 -43.26 11.24 9.71
N ALA A 243 -42.27 11.75 10.44
CA ALA A 243 -42.43 12.13 11.84
C ALA A 243 -43.37 13.33 11.88
N THR A 244 -44.68 13.05 12.04
CA THR A 244 -45.68 14.07 12.31
C THR A 244 -45.40 14.65 13.69
N VAL A 245 -44.71 15.79 13.72
CA VAL A 245 -44.55 16.61 14.93
C VAL A 245 -45.90 17.29 15.16
N ASN A 246 -46.77 16.65 15.95
CA ASN A 246 -47.97 17.27 16.46
C ASN A 246 -47.57 18.34 17.47
N GLY A 247 -47.54 19.59 17.01
CA GLY A 247 -47.48 20.76 17.87
C GLY A 247 -48.78 20.88 18.66
N SER A 248 -48.68 20.72 19.97
CA SER A 248 -49.70 21.18 20.91
C SER A 248 -49.05 22.24 21.79
N ASP A 249 -49.21 23.50 21.39
CA ASP A 249 -49.29 24.59 22.36
C ASP A 249 -50.58 24.40 23.17
N PRO A 250 -50.56 24.75 24.47
CA PRO A 250 -51.50 25.79 24.85
C PRO A 250 -50.87 26.88 25.76
N ASP A 251 -51.20 28.11 25.36
CA ASP A 251 -51.41 29.37 26.10
C ASP A 251 -51.75 29.28 27.61
N PRO A 252 -51.83 30.42 28.33
CA PRO A 252 -51.03 31.65 28.31
C PRO A 252 -50.35 31.95 29.67
#